data_AF-X1L1Q7-F1
#
_entry.id   AF-X1L1Q7-F1
#
_cell.length_a   1.000
_cell.length_b   1.000
_cell.length_c   1.000
_cell.angle_alpha   90.00
_cell.angle_beta   90.00
_cell.angle_gamma   90.00
#
_symmetry.space_group_name_H-M   'P 1'
#
loop_
_entity.id
_entity.type
_entity.pdbx_description
1 polymer ?
#
loop_
_entity_poly.entity_id
_entity_poly.type
_entity_poly.pdbx_seq_one_letter_code
_entity_poly.pdbx_strand_id
1 'polypeptide(L)'
;YEPLGGYYFFNEYFLDDIEDPELFYANRPHQPMDYDFSLSNLGRIQTQKKYGNYEIEKVYGPIFSAIRGERVIGVATHQEKMFFTCIYDKDCFSYDIGSSIIQKALDIFHDITK
;
A
#
# COMPACT_ATOMS: atom_id res chain seq x y z
N TYR A 1 -8.33 -6.00 -7.72
CA TYR A 1 -7.53 -5.58 -6.55
C TYR A 1 -8.49 -5.00 -5.53
N GLU A 2 -8.33 -5.32 -4.25
CA GLU A 2 -9.18 -4.78 -3.18
C GLU A 2 -8.38 -3.75 -2.38
N PRO A 3 -8.85 -2.50 -2.26
CA PRO A 3 -8.18 -1.50 -1.45
C PRO A 3 -8.25 -1.84 0.05
N LEU A 4 -7.15 -1.62 0.76
CA LEU A 4 -7.06 -1.80 2.21
C LEU A 4 -7.22 -0.44 2.89
N GLY A 5 -8.37 -0.20 3.53
CA GLY A 5 -8.60 1.00 4.32
C GLY A 5 -8.07 0.86 5.75
N GLY A 6 -7.34 1.87 6.25
CA GLY A 6 -7.00 1.99 7.67
C GLY A 6 -5.97 1.00 8.23
N TYR A 7 -5.04 0.50 7.41
CA TYR A 7 -4.01 -0.45 7.85
C TYR A 7 -2.76 0.24 8.39
N TYR A 8 -2.23 -0.23 9.54
CA TYR A 8 -0.97 0.24 10.13
C TYR A 8 0.06 -0.89 10.15
N PHE A 9 1.24 -0.66 9.59
CA PHE A 9 2.43 -1.50 9.79
C PHE A 9 3.64 -0.58 9.89
N PHE A 10 4.36 -0.62 11.00
CA PHE A 10 5.61 0.12 11.18
C PHE A 10 6.72 -0.74 11.76
N ASN A 11 7.94 -0.48 11.29
CA ASN A 11 9.20 -1.08 11.70
C ASN A 11 9.39 -1.00 13.22
N GLU A 12 9.44 -2.16 13.90
CA GLU A 12 9.68 -2.27 15.35
C GLU A 12 10.97 -1.53 15.79
N TYR A 13 12.04 -1.57 15.00
CA TYR A 13 13.35 -0.99 15.37
C TYR A 13 13.40 0.53 15.60
N PHE A 14 12.39 1.30 15.18
CA PHE A 14 12.32 2.75 15.43
C PHE A 14 11.40 3.11 16.60
N LEU A 15 10.80 2.11 17.25
CA LEU A 15 9.69 2.26 18.18
C LEU A 15 9.93 1.55 19.51
N ASP A 16 11.15 1.05 19.76
CA ASP A 16 11.48 0.28 20.96
C ASP A 16 11.13 1.00 22.28
N ASP A 17 11.10 2.35 22.28
CA ASP A 17 10.73 3.18 23.43
C ASP A 17 9.30 3.79 23.34
N ILE A 18 8.49 3.35 22.37
CA ILE A 18 7.14 3.89 22.11
C ILE A 18 6.10 2.84 22.48
N GLU A 19 5.41 3.06 23.60
CA GLU A 19 4.40 2.15 24.16
C GLU A 19 3.19 1.93 23.24
N ASP A 20 2.77 2.97 22.52
CA ASP A 20 1.70 2.90 21.52
C ASP A 20 2.13 3.65 20.25
N PRO A 21 2.69 2.92 19.26
CA PRO A 21 3.09 3.49 18.00
C PRO A 21 1.94 4.15 17.24
N GLU A 22 0.74 3.56 17.24
CA GLU A 22 -0.40 4.11 16.52
C GLU A 22 -0.78 5.49 17.08
N LEU A 23 -0.87 5.58 18.42
CA LEU A 23 -1.13 6.84 19.11
C LEU A 23 0.00 7.85 18.90
N PHE A 24 1.25 7.42 18.90
CA PHE A 24 2.40 8.29 18.64
C PHE A 24 2.34 8.92 17.25
N TYR A 25 2.09 8.13 16.19
CA TYR A 25 1.95 8.63 14.83
C TYR A 25 0.70 9.49 14.66
N ALA A 26 -0.43 9.08 15.25
CA ALA A 26 -1.69 9.84 15.22
C ALA A 26 -1.56 11.23 15.87
N ASN A 27 -0.68 11.39 16.87
CA ASN A 27 -0.47 12.63 17.61
C ASN A 27 0.71 13.49 17.14
N ARG A 28 1.45 13.08 16.09
CA ARG A 28 2.54 13.92 15.56
C ARG A 28 2.02 15.31 15.17
N PRO A 29 2.81 16.39 15.34
CA PRO A 29 2.43 17.70 14.82
C PRO A 29 2.02 17.58 13.35
N HIS A 30 0.93 18.25 12.95
CA HIS A 30 0.55 18.26 11.56
C HIS A 30 1.66 18.93 10.75
N GLN A 31 2.39 18.12 9.99
CA GLN A 31 3.28 18.62 8.96
C GLN A 31 2.50 18.57 7.65
N PRO A 32 2.50 19.66 6.85
CA PRO A 32 1.90 19.62 5.53
C PRO A 32 2.64 18.60 4.68
N MET A 33 1.90 17.67 4.09
CA MET A 33 2.44 16.78 3.06
C MET A 33 2.34 17.50 1.73
N ASP A 34 3.49 17.85 1.15
CA ASP A 34 3.56 18.55 -0.15
C ASP A 34 3.67 17.53 -1.30
N TYR A 35 2.72 16.60 -1.36
CA TYR A 35 2.58 15.63 -2.46
C TYR A 35 1.13 15.18 -2.63
N ASP A 36 0.73 14.91 -3.87
CA ASP A 36 -0.62 14.42 -4.20
C ASP A 36 -0.82 12.92 -3.90
N PHE A 37 0.25 12.14 -4.10
CA PHE A 37 0.34 10.71 -3.81
C PHE A 37 1.80 10.30 -3.63
N SER A 38 2.00 9.19 -2.93
CA SER A 38 3.28 8.50 -2.84
C SER A 38 3.24 7.19 -3.62
N LEU A 39 4.34 6.86 -4.29
CA LEU A 39 4.53 5.59 -4.98
C LEU A 39 5.69 4.86 -4.30
N SER A 40 5.46 3.63 -3.87
CA SER A 40 6.47 2.79 -3.24
C SER A 40 6.58 1.46 -3.98
N ASN A 41 7.79 1.08 -4.36
CA ASN A 41 8.05 -0.12 -5.14
C ASN A 41 8.99 -1.05 -4.37
N LEU A 42 8.48 -2.22 -3.98
CA LEU A 42 9.26 -3.26 -3.28
C LEU A 42 10.15 -4.09 -4.23
N GLY A 43 10.10 -3.80 -5.53
CA GLY A 43 10.85 -4.52 -6.54
C GLY A 43 10.38 -5.97 -6.69
N ARG A 44 11.33 -6.89 -6.86
CA ARG A 44 11.04 -8.31 -7.06
C ARG A 44 11.20 -9.09 -5.75
N ILE A 45 10.09 -9.63 -5.26
CA ILE A 45 10.05 -10.51 -4.08
C ILE A 45 10.49 -11.91 -4.51
N GLN A 46 11.55 -12.42 -3.88
CA GLN A 46 12.14 -13.73 -4.17
C GLN A 46 11.64 -14.81 -3.21
N THR A 47 10.33 -15.01 -3.13
CA THR A 47 9.73 -16.12 -2.37
C THR A 47 9.19 -17.20 -3.31
N GLN A 48 9.13 -18.43 -2.82
CA GLN A 48 8.53 -19.53 -3.58
C GLN A 48 7.03 -19.29 -3.76
N LYS A 49 6.52 -19.59 -4.95
CA LYS A 49 5.09 -19.44 -5.27
C LYS A 49 4.21 -20.41 -4.48
N LYS A 50 4.74 -21.59 -4.16
CA LYS A 50 3.99 -22.71 -3.59
C LYS A 50 4.72 -23.25 -2.37
N TYR A 51 3.97 -23.54 -1.32
CA TYR A 51 4.45 -24.22 -0.12
C TYR A 51 3.51 -25.39 0.19
N GLY A 52 3.97 -26.62 -0.06
CA GLY A 52 3.13 -27.81 0.05
C GLY A 52 1.93 -27.72 -0.89
N ASN A 53 0.72 -27.67 -0.32
CA ASN A 53 -0.54 -27.53 -1.07
C ASN A 53 -1.02 -26.08 -1.21
N TYR A 54 -0.30 -25.10 -0.64
CA TYR A 54 -0.69 -23.70 -0.66
C TYR A 54 0.02 -22.96 -1.79
N GLU A 55 -0.71 -22.12 -2.52
CA GLU A 55 -0.18 -21.28 -3.61
C GLU A 55 -0.49 -19.81 -3.34
N ILE A 56 0.50 -18.94 -3.57
CA ILE A 56 0.33 -17.50 -3.45
C ILE A 56 -0.51 -17.01 -4.63
N GLU A 57 -1.73 -16.56 -4.35
CA GLU A 57 -2.63 -15.96 -5.34
C GLU A 57 -2.33 -14.46 -5.52
N LYS A 58 -2.09 -13.76 -4.40
CA LYS A 58 -1.91 -12.30 -4.37
C LYS A 58 -0.82 -11.90 -3.38
N VAL A 59 -0.15 -10.81 -3.71
CA VAL A 59 0.79 -10.12 -2.82
C VAL A 59 0.27 -8.71 -2.60
N TYR A 60 0.18 -8.32 -1.33
CA TYR A 60 -0.17 -6.96 -0.91
C TYR A 60 1.07 -6.33 -0.27
N GLY A 61 1.42 -5.15 -0.75
CA GLY A 61 2.54 -4.40 -0.20
C GLY A 61 3.28 -3.53 -1.22
N PRO A 62 4.25 -2.73 -0.75
CA PRO A 62 4.57 -2.51 0.66
C PRO A 62 3.40 -1.81 1.40
N ILE A 63 3.16 -2.22 2.66
CA ILE A 63 2.07 -1.70 3.49
C ILE A 63 2.60 -0.58 4.37
N PHE A 64 1.93 0.56 4.32
CA PHE A 64 2.20 1.73 5.16
C PHE A 64 0.91 2.18 5.82
N SER A 65 1.03 2.84 6.96
CA SER A 65 -0.08 3.67 7.45
C SER A 65 -0.33 4.82 6.49
N ALA A 66 -1.59 5.02 6.13
CA ALA A 66 -2.03 6.20 5.41
C ALA A 66 -2.99 6.97 6.32
N ILE A 67 -2.56 8.14 6.81
CA ILE A 67 -3.35 9.02 7.67
C ILE A 67 -3.34 10.45 7.14
N ARG A 68 -4.29 11.29 7.58
CA ARG A 68 -4.31 12.74 7.33
C ARG A 68 -4.25 13.12 5.85
N GLY A 69 -5.00 12.39 5.03
CA GLY A 69 -5.06 12.63 3.59
C GLY A 69 -4.04 11.86 2.75
N GLU A 70 -3.24 10.97 3.36
CA GLU A 70 -2.25 10.17 2.62
C GLU A 70 -2.88 9.23 1.61
N ARG A 71 -2.18 9.09 0.49
CA ARG A 71 -2.50 8.18 -0.61
C ARG A 71 -1.20 7.53 -1.04
N VAL A 72 -1.15 6.21 -0.92
CA VAL A 72 0.04 5.39 -1.19
C VAL A 72 -0.31 4.34 -2.22
N ILE A 73 0.47 4.30 -3.29
CA ILE A 73 0.42 3.24 -4.28
C ILE A 73 1.65 2.35 -4.05
N GLY A 74 1.41 1.14 -3.57
CA GLY A 74 2.42 0.08 -3.43
C GLY A 74 2.49 -0.76 -4.70
N VAL A 75 3.71 -1.06 -5.15
CA VAL A 75 3.98 -1.96 -6.26
C VAL A 75 4.94 -3.05 -5.78
N ALA A 76 4.61 -4.29 -6.10
CA ALA A 76 5.47 -5.44 -5.86
C ALA A 76 5.44 -6.40 -7.04
N THR A 77 6.57 -7.02 -7.37
CA THR A 77 6.64 -8.06 -8.39
C THR A 77 6.92 -9.41 -7.76
N HIS A 78 6.10 -10.41 -8.03
CA HIS A 78 6.29 -11.78 -7.59
C HIS A 78 6.00 -12.74 -8.73
N GLN A 79 6.93 -13.66 -9.00
CA GLN A 79 6.77 -14.69 -10.04
C GLN A 79 6.31 -14.10 -11.39
N GLU A 80 7.02 -13.06 -11.83
CA GLU A 80 6.79 -12.34 -13.10
C GLU A 80 5.45 -11.59 -13.19
N LYS A 81 4.66 -11.57 -12.12
CA LYS A 81 3.44 -10.78 -12.01
C LYS A 81 3.68 -9.55 -11.15
N MET A 82 3.24 -8.40 -11.65
CA MET A 82 3.21 -7.16 -10.90
C MET A 82 1.88 -7.06 -10.15
N PHE A 83 1.94 -6.70 -8.88
CA PHE A 83 0.81 -6.50 -7.99
C PHE A 83 0.79 -5.05 -7.52
N PHE A 84 -0.39 -4.45 -7.56
CA PHE A 84 -0.65 -3.09 -7.10
C PHE A 84 -1.45 -3.13 -5.81
N THR A 85 -1.05 -2.31 -4.84
CA THR A 85 -1.75 -2.08 -3.58
C THR A 85 -2.04 -0.59 -3.47
N CYS A 86 -3.28 -0.21 -3.15
CA CYS A 86 -3.62 1.18 -2.87
C CYS A 86 -4.03 1.28 -1.40
N ILE A 87 -3.35 2.17 -0.68
CA ILE A 87 -3.56 2.40 0.74
C ILE A 87 -3.83 3.90 0.89
N TYR A 88 -4.89 4.25 1.57
CA TYR A 88 -5.31 5.65 1.71
C TYR A 88 -5.97 5.89 3.04
N ASP A 89 -5.91 7.14 3.48
CA ASP A 89 -6.70 7.61 4.61
C ASP A 89 -8.19 7.44 4.28
N LYS A 90 -8.95 6.80 5.16
CA LYS A 90 -10.40 6.56 5.00
C LYS A 90 -11.19 7.83 4.72
N ASP A 91 -10.70 8.98 5.18
CA ASP A 91 -11.36 10.27 5.03
C ASP A 91 -11.02 10.95 3.67
N CYS A 92 -10.11 10.38 2.86
CA CYS A 92 -9.79 10.88 1.52
C CYS A 92 -10.90 10.67 0.50
N PHE A 93 -11.40 9.44 0.41
CA PHE A 93 -12.41 9.05 -0.57
C PHE A 93 -13.08 7.72 -0.16
N SER A 94 -14.27 7.48 -0.71
CA SER A 94 -14.98 6.21 -0.50
C SER A 94 -14.26 5.05 -1.19
N TYR A 95 -14.53 3.84 -0.71
CA TYR A 95 -14.02 2.59 -1.29
C TYR A 95 -14.21 2.52 -2.82
N ASP A 96 -15.38 2.91 -3.32
CA ASP A 96 -15.72 2.86 -4.74
C ASP A 96 -14.85 3.80 -5.59
N ILE A 97 -14.55 4.99 -5.07
CA ILE A 97 -13.65 5.95 -5.72
C ILE A 97 -12.23 5.38 -5.76
N GLY A 98 -11.75 4.82 -4.64
CA GLY A 98 -10.45 4.16 -4.57
C GLY A 98 -10.32 3.01 -5.58
N SER A 99 -11.37 2.17 -5.67
CA SER A 99 -11.44 1.08 -6.65
C SER A 99 -11.41 1.58 -8.09
N SER A 100 -12.16 2.64 -8.40
CA SER A 100 -12.19 3.25 -9.73
C SER A 100 -10.83 3.82 -10.15
N ILE A 101 -10.08 4.45 -9.23
CA ILE A 101 -8.74 4.96 -9.49
C ILE A 101 -7.78 3.83 -9.86
N ILE A 102 -7.79 2.73 -9.09
CA ILE A 102 -6.95 1.56 -9.36
C ILE A 102 -7.28 0.96 -10.72
N GLN A 103 -8.57 0.80 -11.04
CA GLN A 103 -8.97 0.24 -12.32
C GLN A 103 -8.50 1.10 -13.49
N LYS A 104 -8.67 2.43 -13.42
CA LYS A 104 -8.16 3.36 -14.43
C LYS A 104 -6.64 3.27 -14.59
N ALA A 105 -5.90 3.15 -13.49
CA ALA A 105 -4.44 3.00 -13.56
C ALA A 105 -4.05 1.72 -14.30
N LEU A 106 -4.71 0.59 -14.01
CA LEU A 106 -4.49 -0.68 -14.68
C LEU A 106 -4.83 -0.64 -16.17
N ASP A 107 -5.92 0.04 -16.53
CA ASP A 107 -6.33 0.21 -17.93
C ASP A 107 -5.25 0.99 -18.72
N ILE A 108 -4.72 2.07 -18.14
CA ILE A 108 -3.62 2.85 -18.74
C ILE A 108 -2.36 2.00 -18.90
N PHE A 109 -1.97 1.23 -17.87
CA PHE A 109 -0.80 0.36 -17.96
C PHE A 109 -0.97 -0.67 -19.07
N HIS A 110 -2.16 -1.26 -19.19
CA HIS A 110 -2.45 -2.22 -20.24
C HIS A 110 -2.27 -1.60 -21.63
N ASP A 111 -2.74 -0.37 -21.83
CA ASP A 111 -2.60 0.34 -23.12
C ASP A 111 -1.15 0.71 -23.46
N ILE A 112 -0.29 0.98 -22.47
CA ILE A 112 1.14 1.27 -22.68
C ILE A 112 1.94 0.01 -23.00
N THR A 113 1.51 -1.16 -22.50
CA THR A 113 2.21 -2.44 -22.70
C THR A 113 1.81 -3.20 -23.96
N LYS A 114 0.93 -2.63 -24.80
CA LYS A 114 0.61 -3.13 -26.14
C LYS A 114 1.65 -2.68 -27.16
#